data_AF-J4HW32-F1
#
_entry.id   AF-J4HW32-F1
#
_cell.length_a   1.000
_cell.length_b   1.000
_cell.length_c   1.000
_cell.angle_alpha   90.00
_cell.angle_beta   90.00
_cell.angle_gamma   90.00
#
_symmetry.space_group_name_H-M   'P 1'
#
loop_
_entity.id
_entity.type
_entity.pdbx_description
1 polymer ?
#
loop_
_entity_poly.entity_id
_entity_poly.type
_entity_poly.pdbx_seq_one_letter_code
_entity_poly.pdbx_strand_id
1 'polypeptide(L)'
;MVSTFSIDVDSFSDSAVYGMWNWGWTFQDVKIDNCQIGFDLKTGGTSQENQTVGAEAIIDAYVSNTGVFVRSSTATNSLAGSLVLNNVHLKNVPVAVGILGGDVVLPGGSMKIDNWLQGNVYSGTSARHAFVKGHMPTPPKAGSLIDETGKIVGRMHPQYEDYAVDQFVSVKTLGARGDGRTDDTAVLQSIFNKYAGKKIIFLDHGVYYITSTLTIPAGTQMVGEAWSVIIGGGPAFDNPNIPTVMVRVGEPGSEGIMEISDILFVTRGPAPGAIVVEWNIHSSVPAGAGMWDSHIRLAGAAGTNLERAQCPVKPESNACFAAFLAMRLTRQSNAYLEGTWVWLADHDLDGDGKSQITVFSGRGILSESLGPVWMIGTGRSCFI
;
A
#
# COMPACT_ATOMS: atom_id res chain seq x y z
N MET A 1 1.52 8.35 7.08
CA MET A 1 0.38 7.54 6.61
C MET A 1 0.18 7.91 5.15
N VAL A 2 0.37 6.96 4.23
CA VAL A 2 0.05 7.16 2.81
C VAL A 2 -1.29 6.46 2.62
N SER A 3 -2.31 7.21 2.21
CA SER A 3 -3.65 6.67 2.01
C SER A 3 -4.08 7.05 0.59
N THR A 4 -4.55 6.06 -0.14
CA THR A 4 -5.22 6.24 -1.43
C THR A 4 -6.68 5.86 -1.26
N PHE A 5 -7.58 6.70 -1.73
CA PHE A 5 -9.02 6.46 -1.64
C PHE A 5 -9.63 6.41 -3.04
N SER A 6 -10.47 5.41 -3.30
CA SER A 6 -11.46 5.41 -4.37
C SER A 6 -12.84 5.50 -3.73
N ILE A 7 -13.67 6.44 -4.20
CA ILE A 7 -14.93 6.81 -3.57
C ILE A 7 -15.96 7.10 -4.67
N ASP A 8 -17.17 6.56 -4.51
CA ASP A 8 -18.35 6.89 -5.31
C ASP A 8 -19.37 7.58 -4.37
N VAL A 9 -19.80 8.81 -4.70
CA VAL A 9 -20.79 9.57 -3.92
C VAL A 9 -21.96 9.96 -4.81
N ASP A 10 -23.09 9.27 -4.61
CA ASP A 10 -24.35 9.45 -5.33
C ASP A 10 -25.47 9.91 -4.37
N SER A 11 -25.44 11.17 -3.94
CA SER A 11 -26.57 11.79 -3.19
C SER A 11 -26.45 13.31 -3.12
N PHE A 12 -27.57 14.00 -2.82
CA PHE A 12 -27.57 15.42 -2.45
C PHE A 12 -26.86 15.63 -1.10
N SER A 13 -25.53 15.62 -1.13
CA SER A 13 -24.69 15.98 0.01
C SER A 13 -24.23 17.43 -0.09
N ASP A 14 -24.11 18.10 1.05
CA ASP A 14 -23.50 19.43 1.12
C ASP A 14 -22.03 19.38 0.71
N SER A 15 -21.30 18.34 1.11
CA SER A 15 -19.92 18.10 0.69
C SER A 15 -19.66 16.61 0.57
N ALA A 16 -19.12 16.15 -0.56
CA ALA A 16 -18.78 14.73 -0.75
C ALA A 16 -17.60 14.32 0.15
N VAL A 17 -16.58 15.19 0.24
CA VAL A 17 -15.41 15.02 1.12
C VAL A 17 -15.19 16.32 1.89
N TYR A 18 -15.24 16.24 3.22
CA TYR A 18 -14.84 17.35 4.08
C TYR A 18 -13.43 17.12 4.63
N GLY A 19 -12.46 17.87 4.11
CA GLY A 19 -11.06 17.81 4.54
C GLY A 19 -10.82 18.73 5.74
N MET A 20 -10.85 18.18 6.95
CA MET A 20 -10.51 18.95 8.16
C MET A 20 -9.02 19.22 8.30
N TRP A 21 -8.21 18.18 8.04
CA TRP A 21 -6.78 18.14 8.32
C TRP A 21 -6.13 16.94 7.64
N ASN A 22 -4.94 17.12 7.07
CA ASN A 22 -3.97 16.06 6.75
C ASN A 22 -2.58 16.69 6.54
N TRP A 23 -1.54 15.86 6.48
CA TRP A 23 -0.27 16.28 5.86
C TRP A 23 -0.33 16.21 4.34
N GLY A 24 -0.90 15.12 3.83
CA GLY A 24 -1.19 14.94 2.42
C GLY A 24 -1.91 13.63 2.17
N TRP A 25 -2.91 13.64 1.29
CA TRP A 25 -3.64 12.45 0.84
C TRP A 25 -3.63 12.35 -0.69
N THR A 26 -3.85 11.12 -1.16
CA THR A 26 -4.06 10.81 -2.58
C THR A 26 -5.47 10.27 -2.76
N PHE A 27 -6.18 10.77 -3.77
CA PHE A 27 -7.49 10.31 -4.19
C PHE A 27 -7.38 9.81 -5.62
N GLN A 28 -7.76 8.55 -5.87
CA GLN A 28 -7.67 7.90 -7.18
C GLN A 28 -9.03 7.36 -7.58
N ASP A 29 -9.42 7.58 -8.83
CA ASP A 29 -10.70 7.10 -9.39
C ASP A 29 -11.91 7.51 -8.51
N VAL A 30 -11.96 8.79 -8.15
CA VAL A 30 -13.07 9.36 -7.38
C VAL A 30 -14.21 9.75 -8.31
N LYS A 31 -15.44 9.38 -7.94
CA LYS A 31 -16.66 9.73 -8.65
C LYS A 31 -17.60 10.48 -7.71
N ILE A 32 -18.07 11.64 -8.15
CA ILE A 32 -18.94 12.53 -7.38
C ILE A 32 -20.08 12.98 -8.29
N ASP A 33 -21.32 12.69 -7.92
CA ASP A 33 -22.51 13.17 -8.62
C ASP A 33 -23.48 13.90 -7.68
N ASN A 34 -24.11 14.96 -8.20
CA ASN A 34 -25.20 15.70 -7.54
C ASN A 34 -24.86 16.28 -6.14
N CYS A 35 -23.62 16.71 -5.90
CA CYS A 35 -23.21 17.32 -4.63
C CYS A 35 -23.20 18.87 -4.71
N GLN A 36 -23.32 19.58 -3.58
CA GLN A 36 -23.07 21.03 -3.60
C GLN A 36 -21.57 21.30 -3.78
N ILE A 37 -20.74 20.56 -3.06
CA ILE A 37 -19.27 20.65 -3.11
C ILE A 37 -18.70 19.24 -3.21
N GLY A 38 -17.69 19.02 -4.05
CA GLY A 38 -16.93 17.78 -4.08
C GLY A 38 -16.00 17.68 -2.87
N PHE A 39 -14.91 18.42 -2.87
CA PHE A 39 -13.94 18.51 -1.79
C PHE A 39 -14.02 19.87 -1.11
N ASP A 40 -14.49 19.90 0.14
CA ASP A 40 -14.51 21.11 0.96
C ASP A 40 -13.36 21.05 1.98
N LEU A 41 -12.30 21.79 1.68
CA LEU A 41 -11.00 21.67 2.35
C LEU A 41 -10.78 22.86 3.28
N LYS A 42 -10.63 22.58 4.57
CA LYS A 42 -10.08 23.55 5.52
C LYS A 42 -8.60 23.73 5.19
N THR A 43 -8.17 24.95 4.86
CA THR A 43 -6.79 25.30 4.47
C THR A 43 -6.28 26.55 5.22
N GLY A 44 -4.98 26.85 5.08
CA GLY A 44 -4.36 28.07 5.60
C GLY A 44 -3.60 27.94 6.92
N GLY A 45 -3.78 26.85 7.66
CA GLY A 45 -3.05 26.55 8.88
C GLY A 45 -1.61 26.11 8.60
N THR A 46 -0.64 26.81 9.20
CA THR A 46 0.79 26.54 9.03
C THR A 46 1.54 26.31 10.34
N SER A 47 0.87 26.40 11.49
CA SER A 47 1.42 26.08 12.80
C SER A 47 0.82 24.78 13.34
N GLN A 48 1.49 24.18 14.34
CA GLN A 48 0.98 22.98 15.01
C GLN A 48 -0.38 23.19 15.66
N GLU A 49 -0.66 24.39 16.17
CA GLU A 49 -1.90 24.72 16.88
C GLU A 49 -3.10 24.90 15.93
N ASN A 50 -2.86 25.21 14.66
CA ASN A 50 -3.91 25.53 13.70
C ASN A 50 -3.89 24.66 12.45
N GLN A 51 -3.32 23.46 12.53
CA GLN A 51 -3.13 22.57 11.38
C GLN A 51 -4.43 22.30 10.59
N THR A 52 -4.34 22.47 9.27
CA THR A 52 -5.42 22.27 8.27
C THR A 52 -4.89 21.48 7.06
N VAL A 53 -5.73 21.03 6.13
CA VAL A 53 -5.31 20.23 4.96
C VAL A 53 -4.00 20.76 4.34
N GLY A 54 -2.97 19.90 4.38
CA GLY A 54 -1.64 20.22 3.89
C GLY A 54 -1.53 20.05 2.39
N ALA A 55 -2.00 18.91 1.87
CA ALA A 55 -1.95 18.60 0.45
C ALA A 55 -3.05 17.62 0.01
N GLU A 56 -3.57 17.81 -1.20
CA GLU A 56 -4.38 16.82 -1.90
C GLU A 56 -3.81 16.54 -3.28
N ALA A 57 -3.66 15.25 -3.61
CA ALA A 57 -3.36 14.79 -4.97
C ALA A 57 -4.54 13.97 -5.48
N ILE A 58 -5.29 14.51 -6.44
CA ILE A 58 -6.50 13.89 -6.99
C ILE A 58 -6.23 13.47 -8.43
N ILE A 59 -6.33 12.18 -8.71
CA ILE A 59 -6.06 11.58 -10.01
C ILE A 59 -7.25 10.76 -10.51
N ASP A 60 -7.54 10.86 -11.81
CA ASP A 60 -8.57 10.07 -12.51
C ASP A 60 -10.00 10.27 -11.98
N ALA A 61 -10.35 11.47 -11.55
CA ALA A 61 -11.68 11.75 -11.00
C ALA A 61 -12.74 12.05 -12.07
N TYR A 62 -14.00 11.69 -11.80
CA TYR A 62 -15.18 12.07 -12.57
C TYR A 62 -16.18 12.80 -11.66
N VAL A 63 -16.51 14.04 -12.01
CA VAL A 63 -17.42 14.86 -11.20
C VAL A 63 -18.52 15.40 -12.08
N SER A 64 -19.78 15.13 -11.71
CA SER A 64 -20.95 15.59 -12.43
C SER A 64 -21.94 16.32 -11.55
N ASN A 65 -22.65 17.27 -12.18
CA ASN A 65 -23.80 17.98 -11.61
C ASN A 65 -23.53 18.55 -10.21
N THR A 66 -22.30 19.00 -9.98
CA THR A 66 -21.81 19.42 -8.67
C THR A 66 -21.47 20.90 -8.70
N GLY A 67 -21.84 21.67 -7.67
CA GLY A 67 -21.66 23.13 -7.67
C GLY A 67 -20.20 23.57 -7.74
N VAL A 68 -19.36 23.03 -6.86
CA VAL A 68 -17.91 23.29 -6.82
C VAL A 68 -17.17 21.97 -6.70
N PHE A 69 -16.18 21.68 -7.57
CA PHE A 69 -15.39 20.46 -7.43
C PHE A 69 -14.46 20.52 -6.21
N VAL A 70 -13.53 21.48 -6.14
CA VAL A 70 -12.66 21.68 -4.96
C VAL A 70 -12.82 23.09 -4.41
N ARG A 71 -13.08 23.20 -3.11
CA ARG A 71 -13.19 24.47 -2.40
C ARG A 71 -12.17 24.53 -1.26
N SER A 72 -11.33 25.55 -1.27
CA SER A 72 -10.45 25.88 -0.14
C SER A 72 -11.12 26.88 0.80
N SER A 73 -10.94 26.75 2.10
CA SER A 73 -11.52 27.70 3.07
C SER A 73 -10.85 29.07 3.05
N THR A 74 -9.60 29.18 2.59
CA THR A 74 -8.90 30.45 2.41
C THR A 74 -8.10 30.48 1.12
N ALA A 75 -7.94 31.69 0.55
CA ALA A 75 -7.03 31.93 -0.55
C ALA A 75 -5.57 31.82 -0.07
N THR A 76 -4.71 31.25 -0.90
CA THR A 76 -3.29 31.04 -0.58
C THR A 76 -2.41 31.58 -1.71
N ASN A 77 -1.33 32.25 -1.32
CA ASN A 77 -0.27 32.76 -2.22
C ASN A 77 1.11 32.17 -1.85
N SER A 78 1.13 31.22 -0.93
CA SER A 78 2.27 30.43 -0.47
C SER A 78 1.78 29.03 -0.07
N LEU A 79 2.69 28.09 0.18
CA LEU A 79 2.36 26.69 0.46
C LEU A 79 1.54 26.54 1.76
N ALA A 80 0.22 26.41 1.64
CA ALA A 80 -0.72 26.13 2.72
C ALA A 80 -2.03 25.53 2.15
N GLY A 81 -2.02 24.24 1.79
CA GLY A 81 -3.09 23.60 1.02
C GLY A 81 -2.69 23.40 -0.44
N SER A 82 -1.66 22.55 -0.64
CA SER A 82 -1.22 22.12 -1.96
C SER A 82 -2.33 21.32 -2.65
N LEU A 83 -2.49 21.50 -3.96
CA LEU A 83 -3.47 20.74 -4.74
C LEU A 83 -2.85 20.30 -6.06
N VAL A 84 -3.01 19.03 -6.40
CA VAL A 84 -2.70 18.48 -7.71
C VAL A 84 -3.96 17.82 -8.25
N LEU A 85 -4.40 18.25 -9.44
CA LEU A 85 -5.49 17.64 -10.19
C LEU A 85 -4.93 17.02 -11.46
N ASN A 86 -5.13 15.73 -11.66
CA ASN A 86 -4.62 15.01 -12.83
C ASN A 86 -5.71 14.13 -13.45
N ASN A 87 -5.95 14.28 -14.75
CA ASN A 87 -6.99 13.53 -15.48
C ASN A 87 -8.39 13.62 -14.83
N VAL A 88 -8.83 14.84 -14.51
CA VAL A 88 -10.15 15.09 -13.91
C VAL A 88 -11.17 15.42 -14.99
N HIS A 89 -12.31 14.72 -14.98
CA HIS A 89 -13.43 14.94 -15.88
C HIS A 89 -14.56 15.65 -15.13
N LEU A 90 -14.96 16.82 -15.64
CA LEU A 90 -16.06 17.62 -15.10
C LEU A 90 -17.24 17.59 -16.08
N LYS A 91 -18.45 17.44 -15.57
CA LYS A 91 -19.70 17.54 -16.35
C LYS A 91 -20.73 18.37 -15.58
N ASN A 92 -21.10 19.54 -16.11
CA ASN A 92 -22.01 20.47 -15.44
C ASN A 92 -21.50 20.92 -14.06
N VAL A 93 -20.20 21.17 -13.93
CA VAL A 93 -19.56 21.61 -12.68
C VAL A 93 -19.03 23.03 -12.86
N PRO A 94 -19.77 24.10 -12.51
CA PRO A 94 -19.42 25.46 -12.92
C PRO A 94 -18.10 25.98 -12.33
N VAL A 95 -17.68 25.48 -11.16
CA VAL A 95 -16.42 25.86 -10.51
C VAL A 95 -15.56 24.63 -10.28
N ALA A 96 -14.39 24.57 -10.92
CA ALA A 96 -13.44 23.47 -10.69
C ALA A 96 -12.65 23.66 -9.39
N VAL A 97 -12.10 24.87 -9.18
CA VAL A 97 -11.40 25.22 -7.93
C VAL A 97 -11.86 26.60 -7.49
N GLY A 98 -12.32 26.73 -6.24
CA GLY A 98 -12.81 27.98 -5.68
C GLY A 98 -12.38 28.21 -4.23
N ILE A 99 -12.59 29.44 -3.75
CA ILE A 99 -12.37 29.83 -2.35
C ILE A 99 -13.72 30.09 -1.67
N LEU A 100 -13.90 29.63 -0.43
CA LEU A 100 -15.10 29.91 0.35
C LEU A 100 -15.35 31.43 0.49
N GLY A 101 -16.48 31.91 -0.04
CA GLY A 101 -16.84 33.33 -0.02
C GLY A 101 -15.92 34.24 -0.83
N GLY A 102 -15.08 33.67 -1.70
CA GLY A 102 -14.06 34.40 -2.46
C GLY A 102 -14.06 34.04 -3.94
N ASP A 103 -12.88 34.15 -4.55
CA ASP A 103 -12.71 34.04 -6.00
C ASP A 103 -12.82 32.60 -6.52
N VAL A 104 -13.21 32.49 -7.79
CA VAL A 104 -13.03 31.28 -8.61
C VAL A 104 -11.57 31.25 -9.07
N VAL A 105 -10.83 30.23 -8.63
CA VAL A 105 -9.40 30.05 -8.96
C VAL A 105 -9.25 29.33 -10.30
N LEU A 106 -10.10 28.33 -10.55
CA LEU A 106 -10.19 27.63 -11.83
C LEU A 106 -11.68 27.50 -12.23
N PRO A 107 -12.10 28.15 -13.32
CA PRO A 107 -13.43 27.96 -13.89
C PRO A 107 -13.66 26.49 -14.26
N GLY A 108 -14.89 26.00 -14.08
CA GLY A 108 -15.29 24.66 -14.49
C GLY A 108 -16.16 24.67 -15.75
N GLY A 109 -17.05 23.69 -15.84
CA GLY A 109 -18.04 23.49 -16.87
C GLY A 109 -18.24 22.01 -17.15
N SER A 110 -18.32 21.67 -18.44
CA SER A 110 -18.20 20.29 -18.92
C SER A 110 -16.88 20.19 -19.69
N MET A 111 -15.83 19.72 -19.03
CA MET A 111 -14.46 19.79 -19.53
C MET A 111 -13.57 18.71 -18.91
N LYS A 112 -12.37 18.56 -19.48
CA LYS A 112 -11.30 17.75 -18.91
C LYS A 112 -10.19 18.65 -18.39
N ILE A 113 -9.70 18.38 -17.18
CA ILE A 113 -8.50 18.98 -16.60
C ILE A 113 -7.41 17.92 -16.67
N ASP A 114 -6.49 18.03 -17.63
CA ASP A 114 -5.42 17.05 -17.81
C ASP A 114 -4.41 17.09 -16.66
N ASN A 115 -3.94 18.30 -16.32
CA ASN A 115 -3.04 18.53 -15.20
C ASN A 115 -3.12 19.99 -14.72
N TRP A 116 -3.36 20.19 -13.44
CA TRP A 116 -3.44 21.51 -12.80
C TRP A 116 -2.88 21.45 -11.38
N LEU A 117 -2.16 22.48 -10.97
CA LEU A 117 -1.50 22.50 -9.66
C LEU A 117 -1.67 23.85 -8.95
N GLN A 118 -1.78 23.78 -7.63
CA GLN A 118 -1.55 24.88 -6.69
C GLN A 118 -0.45 24.48 -5.72
N GLY A 119 0.69 25.19 -5.74
CA GLY A 119 1.80 24.92 -4.82
C GLY A 119 3.17 25.29 -5.38
N ASN A 120 4.22 24.90 -4.66
CA ASN A 120 5.61 25.13 -5.06
C ASN A 120 6.06 24.06 -6.07
N VAL A 121 6.44 24.48 -7.26
CA VAL A 121 6.97 23.62 -8.33
C VAL A 121 8.48 23.83 -8.47
N TYR A 122 9.20 22.71 -8.58
CA TYR A 122 10.65 22.67 -8.80
C TYR A 122 10.96 22.05 -10.16
N SER A 123 12.12 22.37 -10.74
CA SER A 123 12.54 21.86 -12.05
C SER A 123 14.02 21.53 -12.11
N GLY A 124 14.36 20.38 -12.70
CA GLY A 124 15.74 19.92 -12.84
C GLY A 124 16.43 19.76 -11.49
N THR A 125 17.62 20.34 -11.35
CA THR A 125 18.42 20.30 -10.11
C THR A 125 18.32 21.59 -9.27
N SER A 126 17.42 22.51 -9.64
CA SER A 126 17.27 23.79 -8.95
C SER A 126 16.60 23.61 -7.58
N ALA A 127 17.20 24.18 -6.54
CA ALA A 127 16.60 24.32 -5.22
C ALA A 127 15.61 25.51 -5.10
N ARG A 128 15.47 26.33 -6.16
CA ARG A 128 14.47 27.40 -6.23
C ARG A 128 13.15 26.87 -6.77
N HIS A 129 12.03 27.26 -6.15
CA HIS A 129 10.68 26.94 -6.60
C HIS A 129 10.00 28.15 -7.26
N ALA A 130 8.98 27.86 -8.06
CA ALA A 130 7.94 28.81 -8.44
C ALA A 130 6.63 28.41 -7.76
N PHE A 131 5.94 29.35 -7.11
CA PHE A 131 4.57 29.11 -6.66
C PHE A 131 3.64 29.21 -7.88
N VAL A 132 2.94 28.13 -8.19
CA VAL A 132 2.04 28.00 -9.34
C VAL A 132 0.61 27.85 -8.85
N LYS A 133 -0.33 28.46 -9.58
CA LYS A 133 -1.78 28.21 -9.51
C LYS A 133 -2.30 28.15 -10.95
N GLY A 134 -2.22 26.99 -11.58
CA GLY A 134 -2.45 26.91 -13.02
C GLY A 134 -2.21 25.55 -13.65
N HIS A 135 -2.49 25.49 -14.95
CA HIS A 135 -2.19 24.33 -15.78
C HIS A 135 -0.69 24.13 -15.92
N MET A 136 -0.28 22.87 -15.95
CA MET A 136 1.11 22.46 -16.16
C MET A 136 1.15 21.32 -17.19
N PRO A 137 2.29 21.07 -17.84
CA PRO A 137 2.45 19.91 -18.71
C PRO A 137 2.06 18.61 -17.99
N THR A 138 1.29 17.76 -18.65
CA THR A 138 0.87 16.47 -18.08
C THR A 138 2.07 15.56 -17.91
N PRO A 139 2.32 15.00 -16.71
CA PRO A 139 3.36 14.00 -16.53
C PRO A 139 3.09 12.78 -17.41
N PRO A 140 4.10 12.27 -18.15
CA PRO A 140 3.92 11.07 -18.94
C PRO A 140 3.62 9.87 -18.02
N LYS A 141 2.55 9.14 -18.31
CA LYS A 141 2.23 7.85 -17.68
C LYS A 141 2.62 6.74 -18.64
N ALA A 142 3.39 5.76 -18.18
CA ALA A 142 3.69 4.59 -19.01
C ALA A 142 2.40 3.84 -19.33
N GLY A 143 2.22 3.40 -20.58
CA GLY A 143 1.02 2.69 -21.02
C GLY A 143 0.75 1.41 -20.21
N SER A 144 1.79 0.78 -19.67
CA SER A 144 1.66 -0.40 -18.80
C SER A 144 1.09 -0.11 -17.41
N LEU A 145 1.02 1.17 -16.98
CA LEU A 145 0.48 1.57 -15.68
C LEU A 145 -1.00 1.98 -15.72
N ILE A 146 -1.57 2.10 -16.93
CA ILE A 146 -2.93 2.59 -17.15
C ILE A 146 -3.83 1.51 -17.76
N ASP A 147 -5.12 1.60 -17.47
CA ASP A 147 -6.15 0.76 -18.08
C ASP A 147 -6.52 1.25 -19.49
N GLU A 148 -7.46 0.54 -20.13
CA GLU A 148 -7.96 0.87 -21.47
C GLU A 148 -8.67 2.22 -21.57
N THR A 149 -9.11 2.77 -20.43
CA THR A 149 -9.74 4.10 -20.34
C THR A 149 -8.72 5.22 -20.11
N GLY A 150 -7.45 4.86 -19.89
CA GLY A 150 -6.34 5.77 -19.65
C GLY A 150 -6.18 6.21 -18.18
N LYS A 151 -6.90 5.56 -17.25
CA LYS A 151 -6.75 5.76 -15.81
C LYS A 151 -5.66 4.87 -15.25
N ILE A 152 -5.06 5.23 -14.12
CA ILE A 152 -4.20 4.32 -13.36
C ILE A 152 -5.01 3.07 -13.03
N VAL A 153 -4.44 1.89 -13.32
CA VAL A 153 -5.09 0.61 -12.98
C VAL A 153 -5.44 0.61 -11.50
N GLY A 154 -6.71 0.38 -11.20
CA GLY A 154 -7.24 0.15 -9.86
C GLY A 154 -7.86 -1.24 -9.80
N ARG A 155 -7.58 -1.98 -8.73
CA ARG A 155 -8.16 -3.29 -8.47
C ARG A 155 -8.42 -3.45 -6.98
N MET A 156 -9.68 -3.56 -6.60
CA MET A 156 -10.11 -3.79 -5.22
C MET A 156 -9.65 -5.14 -4.70
N HIS A 157 -9.57 -5.25 -3.37
CA HIS A 157 -9.40 -6.51 -2.64
C HIS A 157 -10.32 -7.61 -3.21
N PRO A 158 -9.78 -8.71 -3.79
CA PRO A 158 -10.59 -9.82 -4.29
C PRO A 158 -11.30 -10.57 -3.15
N GLN A 159 -12.64 -10.54 -3.09
CA GLN A 159 -13.41 -11.25 -2.05
C GLN A 159 -13.99 -12.60 -2.50
N TYR A 160 -13.78 -12.98 -3.77
CA TYR A 160 -14.17 -14.28 -4.32
C TYR A 160 -15.67 -14.59 -4.19
N GLU A 161 -16.54 -13.60 -4.35
CA GLU A 161 -17.98 -13.67 -4.10
C GLU A 161 -18.70 -14.72 -4.96
N ASP A 162 -18.19 -14.98 -6.17
CA ASP A 162 -18.74 -15.95 -7.11
C ASP A 162 -18.24 -17.39 -6.88
N TYR A 163 -17.36 -17.62 -5.89
CA TYR A 163 -16.80 -18.94 -5.60
C TYR A 163 -17.60 -19.70 -4.54
N ALA A 164 -17.85 -20.98 -4.80
CA ALA A 164 -18.44 -21.88 -3.80
C ALA A 164 -17.40 -22.31 -2.74
N VAL A 165 -17.86 -22.67 -1.54
CA VAL A 165 -17.01 -23.10 -0.42
C VAL A 165 -16.08 -24.26 -0.79
N ASP A 166 -16.54 -25.21 -1.61
CA ASP A 166 -15.75 -26.36 -2.03
C ASP A 166 -14.62 -25.99 -3.02
N GLN A 167 -14.59 -24.75 -3.52
CA GLN A 167 -13.47 -24.19 -4.29
C GLN A 167 -12.35 -23.64 -3.41
N PHE A 168 -12.55 -23.63 -2.08
CA PHE A 168 -11.52 -23.30 -1.11
C PHE A 168 -10.89 -24.55 -0.51
N VAL A 169 -9.64 -24.42 -0.05
CA VAL A 169 -8.97 -25.44 0.75
C VAL A 169 -8.35 -24.82 1.99
N SER A 170 -8.79 -25.27 3.18
CA SER A 170 -8.24 -24.88 4.48
C SER A 170 -6.88 -25.56 4.69
N VAL A 171 -5.85 -24.77 5.02
CA VAL A 171 -4.52 -25.33 5.28
C VAL A 171 -4.51 -26.20 6.54
N LYS A 172 -5.33 -25.88 7.55
CA LYS A 172 -5.44 -26.67 8.78
C LYS A 172 -6.11 -28.01 8.55
N THR A 173 -7.16 -28.04 7.73
CA THR A 173 -7.79 -29.30 7.30
C THR A 173 -6.80 -30.21 6.57
N LEU A 174 -5.79 -29.62 5.93
CA LEU A 174 -4.75 -30.31 5.18
C LEU A 174 -3.47 -30.57 6.00
N GLY A 175 -3.48 -30.27 7.30
CA GLY A 175 -2.46 -30.68 8.26
C GLY A 175 -1.47 -29.59 8.71
N ALA A 176 -1.57 -28.36 8.21
CA ALA A 176 -0.83 -27.24 8.79
C ALA A 176 -1.33 -26.95 10.20
N ARG A 177 -0.45 -26.67 11.16
CA ARG A 177 -0.85 -26.48 12.55
C ARG A 177 -1.20 -25.03 12.86
N GLY A 178 -0.39 -24.08 12.40
CA GLY A 178 -0.57 -22.67 12.70
C GLY A 178 -0.46 -22.34 14.19
N ASP A 179 0.33 -23.12 14.94
CA ASP A 179 0.51 -23.01 16.40
C ASP A 179 1.71 -22.15 16.83
N GLY A 180 2.43 -21.59 15.86
CA GLY A 180 3.63 -20.78 16.02
C GLY A 180 4.88 -21.56 16.42
N ARG A 181 4.83 -22.89 16.50
CA ARG A 181 5.93 -23.71 17.03
C ARG A 181 6.29 -24.86 16.10
N THR A 182 5.28 -25.57 15.62
CA THR A 182 5.44 -26.66 14.67
C THR A 182 5.95 -26.10 13.35
N ASP A 183 6.95 -26.77 12.78
CA ASP A 183 7.45 -26.43 11.46
C ASP A 183 6.41 -26.83 10.40
N ASP A 184 5.72 -25.81 9.88
CA ASP A 184 4.68 -25.96 8.88
C ASP A 184 5.23 -25.88 7.44
N THR A 185 6.55 -25.75 7.25
CA THR A 185 7.16 -25.51 5.93
C THR A 185 6.79 -26.58 4.91
N ALA A 186 7.00 -27.85 5.25
CA ALA A 186 6.80 -28.97 4.32
C ALA A 186 5.31 -29.17 3.96
N VAL A 187 4.42 -29.01 4.94
CA VAL A 187 2.98 -29.19 4.72
C VAL A 187 2.41 -28.03 3.91
N LEU A 188 2.78 -26.78 4.21
CA LEU A 188 2.38 -25.62 3.41
C LEU A 188 2.91 -25.72 1.97
N GLN A 189 4.18 -26.09 1.79
CA GLN A 189 4.74 -26.26 0.45
C GLN A 189 4.00 -27.34 -0.34
N SER A 190 3.62 -28.46 0.30
CA SER A 190 2.82 -29.52 -0.33
C SER A 190 1.44 -29.02 -0.74
N ILE A 191 0.77 -28.23 0.12
CA ILE A 191 -0.54 -27.63 -0.16
C ILE A 191 -0.44 -26.69 -1.36
N PHE A 192 0.52 -25.76 -1.34
CA PHE A 192 0.73 -24.81 -2.43
C PHE A 192 1.01 -25.51 -3.76
N ASN A 193 1.92 -26.50 -3.76
CA ASN A 193 2.22 -27.29 -4.96
C ASN A 193 1.00 -28.05 -5.50
N LYS A 194 0.12 -28.52 -4.60
CA LYS A 194 -1.05 -29.31 -4.98
C LYS A 194 -2.18 -28.44 -5.53
N TYR A 195 -2.43 -27.27 -4.93
CA TYR A 195 -3.66 -26.49 -5.14
C TYR A 195 -3.48 -25.16 -5.87
N ALA A 196 -2.25 -24.68 -6.09
CA ALA A 196 -2.00 -23.52 -6.95
C ALA A 196 -2.71 -23.68 -8.32
N GLY A 197 -3.47 -22.67 -8.72
CA GLY A 197 -4.26 -22.65 -9.96
C GLY A 197 -5.48 -23.59 -9.97
N LYS A 198 -5.83 -24.24 -8.84
CA LYS A 198 -6.93 -25.23 -8.77
C LYS A 198 -8.00 -24.88 -7.74
N LYS A 199 -7.58 -24.32 -6.60
CA LYS A 199 -8.45 -23.95 -5.48
C LYS A 199 -7.90 -22.67 -4.86
N ILE A 200 -8.79 -21.89 -4.26
CA ILE A 200 -8.38 -20.76 -3.41
C ILE A 200 -7.85 -21.34 -2.10
N ILE A 201 -6.65 -20.95 -1.72
CA ILE A 201 -6.00 -21.47 -0.51
C ILE A 201 -6.41 -20.58 0.66
N PHE A 202 -7.18 -21.15 1.58
CA PHE A 202 -7.61 -20.46 2.79
C PHE A 202 -6.58 -20.71 3.89
N LEU A 203 -5.77 -19.69 4.19
CA LEU A 203 -4.83 -19.72 5.29
C LEU A 203 -5.60 -19.41 6.57
N ASP A 204 -6.05 -20.45 7.28
CA ASP A 204 -6.84 -20.28 8.51
C ASP A 204 -6.08 -19.44 9.55
N HIS A 205 -6.79 -18.76 10.46
CA HIS A 205 -6.16 -17.92 11.48
C HIS A 205 -5.11 -18.69 12.28
N GLY A 206 -3.89 -18.16 12.38
CA GLY A 206 -2.81 -18.84 13.10
C GLY A 206 -1.44 -18.31 12.73
N VAL A 207 -0.43 -18.90 13.37
CA VAL A 207 0.98 -18.55 13.17
C VAL A 207 1.72 -19.76 12.60
N TYR A 208 2.03 -19.71 11.32
CA TYR A 208 2.66 -20.80 10.59
C TYR A 208 4.16 -20.60 10.56
N TYR A 209 4.89 -21.35 11.40
CA TYR A 209 6.33 -21.23 11.52
C TYR A 209 7.03 -21.98 10.39
N ILE A 210 7.92 -21.29 9.67
CA ILE A 210 8.72 -21.88 8.59
C ILE A 210 10.22 -21.74 8.87
N THR A 211 10.99 -22.75 8.48
CA THR A 211 12.44 -22.85 8.75
C THR A 211 13.30 -22.89 7.50
N SER A 212 12.69 -22.91 6.32
CA SER A 212 13.35 -22.75 5.03
C SER A 212 12.42 -22.03 4.05
N THR A 213 12.92 -21.73 2.84
CA THR A 213 12.15 -20.95 1.86
C THR A 213 10.82 -21.62 1.53
N LEU A 214 9.73 -20.88 1.68
CA LEU A 214 8.39 -21.27 1.23
C LEU A 214 8.11 -20.63 -0.13
N THR A 215 8.02 -21.42 -1.20
CA THR A 215 7.63 -20.92 -2.53
C THR A 215 6.11 -20.98 -2.69
N ILE A 216 5.50 -19.85 -3.02
CA ILE A 216 4.10 -19.73 -3.46
C ILE A 216 4.10 -19.78 -5.00
N PRO A 217 3.63 -20.87 -5.64
CA PRO A 217 3.71 -21.04 -7.09
C PRO A 217 2.83 -20.05 -7.86
N ALA A 218 3.20 -19.79 -9.12
CA ALA A 218 2.35 -19.06 -10.06
C ALA A 218 0.95 -19.69 -10.18
N GLY A 219 -0.08 -18.87 -10.33
CA GLY A 219 -1.48 -19.29 -10.34
C GLY A 219 -2.12 -19.39 -8.95
N THR A 220 -1.39 -19.08 -7.88
CA THR A 220 -1.94 -19.14 -6.52
C THR A 220 -2.88 -17.97 -6.25
N GLN A 221 -4.05 -18.29 -5.71
CA GLN A 221 -4.97 -17.34 -5.09
C GLN A 221 -5.11 -17.79 -3.64
N MET A 222 -4.79 -16.92 -2.68
CA MET A 222 -4.82 -17.25 -1.26
C MET A 222 -5.33 -16.08 -0.42
N VAL A 223 -6.07 -16.42 0.63
CA VAL A 223 -6.70 -15.46 1.54
C VAL A 223 -6.51 -15.92 2.97
N GLY A 224 -6.19 -14.99 3.87
CA GLY A 224 -6.10 -15.22 5.30
C GLY A 224 -7.42 -15.04 6.03
N GLU A 225 -7.51 -15.60 7.24
CA GLU A 225 -8.61 -15.35 8.17
C GLU A 225 -8.14 -14.36 9.26
N ALA A 226 -8.44 -13.07 9.10
CA ALA A 226 -8.12 -11.98 10.01
C ALA A 226 -6.62 -11.83 10.39
N TRP A 227 -6.06 -12.74 11.18
CA TRP A 227 -4.67 -12.71 11.66
C TRP A 227 -3.91 -13.98 11.26
N SER A 228 -3.70 -14.14 9.96
CA SER A 228 -2.99 -15.29 9.40
C SER A 228 -1.54 -14.93 9.13
N VAL A 229 -0.63 -15.55 9.86
CA VAL A 229 0.78 -15.15 9.92
C VAL A 229 1.68 -16.24 9.37
N ILE A 230 2.47 -15.95 8.35
CA ILE A 230 3.62 -16.79 7.96
C ILE A 230 4.86 -16.19 8.63
N ILE A 231 5.46 -16.93 9.56
CA ILE A 231 6.62 -16.47 10.33
C ILE A 231 7.86 -17.33 10.06
N GLY A 232 8.91 -16.73 9.52
CA GLY A 232 10.18 -17.43 9.26
C GLY A 232 11.21 -17.22 10.36
N GLY A 233 11.96 -18.27 10.72
CA GLY A 233 13.08 -18.17 11.65
C GLY A 233 13.98 -19.39 11.64
N GLY A 234 15.07 -19.32 12.41
CA GLY A 234 16.05 -20.39 12.50
C GLY A 234 17.24 -20.24 11.54
N PRO A 235 18.11 -21.27 11.45
CA PRO A 235 19.44 -21.14 10.83
C PRO A 235 19.44 -20.80 9.34
N ALA A 236 18.34 -21.04 8.61
CA ALA A 236 18.27 -20.66 7.19
C ALA A 236 18.29 -19.13 6.99
N PHE A 237 17.94 -18.35 8.01
CA PHE A 237 17.75 -16.91 7.90
C PHE A 237 18.70 -16.10 8.81
N ASP A 238 19.73 -16.73 9.38
CA ASP A 238 20.62 -16.12 10.39
C ASP A 238 21.90 -15.49 9.82
N ASN A 239 22.18 -15.66 8.52
CA ASN A 239 23.43 -15.22 7.91
C ASN A 239 23.24 -14.00 6.98
N PRO A 240 23.63 -12.79 7.41
CA PRO A 240 23.50 -11.58 6.59
C PRO A 240 24.46 -11.54 5.38
N ASN A 241 25.53 -12.34 5.39
CA ASN A 241 26.46 -12.42 4.25
C ASN A 241 25.96 -13.36 3.16
N ILE A 242 24.97 -14.21 3.48
CA ILE A 242 24.30 -15.11 2.53
C ILE A 242 22.78 -14.97 2.75
N PRO A 243 22.18 -13.81 2.40
CA PRO A 243 20.76 -13.60 2.61
C PRO A 243 19.93 -14.66 1.88
N THR A 244 18.92 -15.18 2.56
CA THR A 244 18.06 -16.26 2.09
C THR A 244 16.61 -15.79 2.05
N VAL A 245 15.93 -16.15 0.97
CA VAL A 245 14.51 -15.83 0.78
C VAL A 245 13.66 -16.64 1.75
N MET A 246 12.80 -15.97 2.50
CA MET A 246 11.86 -16.60 3.43
C MET A 246 10.60 -17.03 2.68
N VAL A 247 9.91 -16.10 2.02
CA VAL A 247 8.78 -16.39 1.14
C VAL A 247 9.12 -15.98 -0.28
N ARG A 248 9.02 -16.92 -1.22
CA ARG A 248 9.22 -16.70 -2.65
C ARG A 248 7.88 -16.68 -3.36
N VAL A 249 7.46 -15.54 -3.88
CA VAL A 249 6.21 -15.37 -4.63
C VAL A 249 6.49 -15.54 -6.12
N GLY A 250 6.16 -16.73 -6.63
CA GLY A 250 6.56 -17.20 -7.95
C GLY A 250 8.04 -17.58 -8.01
N GLU A 251 8.36 -18.56 -8.85
CA GLU A 251 9.74 -18.81 -9.23
C GLU A 251 10.25 -17.69 -10.16
N PRO A 252 11.56 -17.39 -10.22
CA PRO A 252 12.12 -16.43 -11.17
C PRO A 252 11.67 -16.72 -12.61
N GLY A 253 11.06 -15.72 -13.26
CA GLY A 253 10.54 -15.83 -14.62
C GLY A 253 9.21 -16.57 -14.74
N SER A 254 8.57 -16.93 -13.64
CA SER A 254 7.21 -17.48 -13.69
C SER A 254 6.18 -16.42 -14.07
N GLU A 255 5.12 -16.87 -14.74
CA GLU A 255 4.01 -16.02 -15.18
C GLU A 255 2.66 -16.60 -14.72
N GLY A 256 1.71 -15.74 -14.35
CA GLY A 256 0.36 -16.15 -14.00
C GLY A 256 -0.38 -15.17 -13.08
N ILE A 257 -1.55 -15.60 -12.62
CA ILE A 257 -2.26 -14.91 -11.54
C ILE A 257 -1.53 -15.17 -10.22
N MET A 258 -1.44 -14.15 -9.37
CA MET A 258 -1.02 -14.27 -7.99
C MET A 258 -1.87 -13.30 -7.17
N GLU A 259 -2.67 -13.84 -6.25
CA GLU A 259 -3.51 -13.04 -5.36
C GLU A 259 -3.25 -13.48 -3.93
N ILE A 260 -2.85 -12.53 -3.09
CA ILE A 260 -2.58 -12.73 -1.68
C ILE A 260 -3.36 -11.67 -0.90
N SER A 261 -4.30 -12.07 -0.05
CA SER A 261 -5.02 -11.16 0.83
C SER A 261 -5.00 -11.58 2.29
N ASP A 262 -5.07 -10.60 3.20
CA ASP A 262 -5.21 -10.79 4.66
C ASP A 262 -4.09 -11.61 5.32
N ILE A 263 -2.85 -11.50 4.82
CA ILE A 263 -1.71 -12.28 5.30
C ILE A 263 -0.57 -11.40 5.81
N LEU A 264 -0.07 -11.75 6.99
CA LEU A 264 1.11 -11.15 7.61
C LEU A 264 2.35 -12.01 7.34
N PHE A 265 3.38 -11.40 6.76
CA PHE A 265 4.72 -11.98 6.64
C PHE A 265 5.61 -11.42 7.75
N VAL A 266 6.16 -12.30 8.57
CA VAL A 266 6.84 -11.95 9.83
C VAL A 266 8.14 -12.75 9.96
N THR A 267 9.10 -12.25 10.73
CA THR A 267 10.27 -13.03 11.15
C THR A 267 10.24 -13.31 12.66
N ARG A 268 10.77 -14.47 13.03
CA ARG A 268 11.16 -14.80 14.40
C ARG A 268 12.66 -14.55 14.52
N GLY A 269 13.03 -13.56 15.31
CA GLY A 269 14.40 -13.10 15.46
C GLY A 269 15.28 -14.00 16.34
N PRO A 270 16.61 -13.86 16.20
CA PRO A 270 17.29 -13.05 15.18
C PRO A 270 17.19 -13.67 13.78
N ALA A 271 16.95 -12.84 12.76
CA ALA A 271 16.88 -13.25 11.35
C ALA A 271 17.61 -12.26 10.40
N PRO A 272 18.88 -11.89 10.66
CA PRO A 272 19.61 -10.89 9.88
C PRO A 272 19.84 -11.25 8.40
N GLY A 273 19.67 -12.51 8.02
CA GLY A 273 19.78 -12.99 6.63
C GLY A 273 18.44 -13.09 5.90
N ALA A 274 17.30 -12.81 6.53
CA ALA A 274 15.99 -12.97 5.89
C ALA A 274 15.75 -11.92 4.79
N ILE A 275 15.51 -12.38 3.56
CA ILE A 275 14.73 -11.63 2.56
C ILE A 275 13.28 -12.07 2.74
N VAL A 276 12.46 -11.26 3.40
CA VAL A 276 11.17 -11.73 3.96
C VAL A 276 10.20 -12.13 2.85
N VAL A 277 10.03 -11.27 1.84
CA VAL A 277 9.29 -11.58 0.61
C VAL A 277 10.15 -11.25 -0.59
N GLU A 278 10.43 -12.26 -1.43
CA GLU A 278 10.94 -12.07 -2.79
C GLU A 278 9.81 -12.30 -3.79
N TRP A 279 9.48 -11.25 -4.54
CA TRP A 279 8.42 -11.22 -5.54
C TRP A 279 9.02 -11.34 -6.93
N ASN A 280 8.74 -12.47 -7.58
CA ASN A 280 9.29 -12.83 -8.88
C ASN A 280 8.25 -12.92 -9.99
N ILE A 281 7.02 -13.25 -9.61
CA ILE A 281 5.91 -13.50 -10.55
C ILE A 281 5.66 -12.29 -11.45
N HIS A 282 5.31 -12.58 -12.70
CA HIS A 282 4.77 -11.63 -13.66
C HIS A 282 3.34 -12.02 -14.04
N SER A 283 2.46 -11.06 -14.25
CA SER A 283 1.12 -11.30 -14.79
C SER A 283 0.88 -10.46 -16.03
N SER A 284 0.40 -11.09 -17.10
CA SER A 284 -0.06 -10.37 -18.30
C SER A 284 -1.41 -9.69 -18.10
N VAL A 285 -2.13 -10.04 -17.04
CA VAL A 285 -3.36 -9.37 -16.60
C VAL A 285 -2.98 -8.17 -15.73
N PRO A 286 -3.43 -6.94 -16.04
CA PRO A 286 -3.20 -5.79 -15.16
C PRO A 286 -3.67 -6.07 -13.73
N ALA A 287 -2.80 -5.80 -12.76
CA ALA A 287 -3.02 -6.16 -11.35
C ALA A 287 -3.34 -7.65 -11.09
N GLY A 288 -3.01 -8.55 -12.03
CA GLY A 288 -3.20 -9.99 -11.89
C GLY A 288 -2.19 -10.67 -10.97
N ALA A 289 -1.06 -10.01 -10.69
CA ALA A 289 -0.13 -10.37 -9.62
C ALA A 289 -0.13 -9.24 -8.59
N GLY A 290 -0.74 -9.48 -7.43
CA GLY A 290 -0.87 -8.47 -6.40
C GLY A 290 -1.18 -9.00 -5.01
N MET A 291 -1.13 -8.09 -4.04
CA MET A 291 -1.55 -8.36 -2.68
C MET A 291 -2.30 -7.18 -2.06
N TRP A 292 -3.30 -7.50 -1.25
CA TRP A 292 -4.24 -6.58 -0.59
C TRP A 292 -4.30 -6.89 0.89
N ASP A 293 -4.35 -5.88 1.76
CA ASP A 293 -4.43 -6.05 3.22
C ASP A 293 -3.42 -7.08 3.77
N SER A 294 -2.26 -7.13 3.11
CA SER A 294 -1.18 -8.05 3.40
C SER A 294 0.05 -7.23 3.74
N HIS A 295 0.72 -7.61 4.82
CA HIS A 295 1.69 -6.74 5.47
C HIS A 295 2.97 -7.49 5.79
N ILE A 296 4.08 -6.77 5.83
CA ILE A 296 5.34 -7.26 6.39
C ILE A 296 5.56 -6.57 7.73
N ARG A 297 5.47 -7.34 8.81
CA ARG A 297 5.62 -6.83 10.18
C ARG A 297 6.83 -7.46 10.84
N LEU A 298 7.86 -6.67 11.05
CA LEU A 298 9.12 -7.12 11.64
C LEU A 298 9.19 -6.68 13.10
N ALA A 299 9.34 -7.65 14.00
CA ALA A 299 9.42 -7.45 15.45
C ALA A 299 8.14 -6.85 16.10
N GLY A 300 8.25 -6.50 17.38
CA GLY A 300 7.25 -5.70 18.11
C GLY A 300 5.91 -6.38 18.36
N ALA A 301 5.85 -7.71 18.33
CA ALA A 301 4.64 -8.46 18.60
C ALA A 301 4.97 -9.87 19.08
N ALA A 302 4.03 -10.49 19.80
CA ALA A 302 4.19 -11.79 20.41
C ALA A 302 4.57 -12.87 19.39
N GLY A 303 5.59 -13.66 19.75
CA GLY A 303 6.09 -14.79 18.96
C GLY A 303 7.21 -14.41 17.99
N THR A 304 7.53 -13.11 17.88
CA THR A 304 8.65 -12.61 17.08
C THR A 304 9.99 -12.82 17.77
N ASN A 305 10.02 -12.99 19.10
CA ASN A 305 11.26 -13.00 19.89
C ASN A 305 12.08 -11.69 19.72
N LEU A 306 11.39 -10.62 19.35
CA LEU A 306 11.93 -9.28 19.14
C LEU A 306 11.00 -8.25 19.81
N GLU A 307 10.42 -8.65 20.94
CA GLU A 307 9.63 -7.78 21.81
C GLU A 307 10.54 -6.98 22.74
N ARG A 308 9.94 -6.13 23.60
CA ARG A 308 10.71 -5.23 24.48
C ARG A 308 11.71 -5.94 25.39
N ALA A 309 11.37 -7.16 25.84
CA ALA A 309 12.22 -7.92 26.75
C ALA A 309 13.57 -8.30 26.12
N GLN A 310 13.57 -8.58 24.81
CA GLN A 310 14.75 -8.92 24.03
C GLN A 310 15.42 -7.66 23.46
N CYS A 311 14.62 -6.69 23.04
CA CYS A 311 15.06 -5.53 22.28
C CYS A 311 14.63 -4.20 22.91
N PRO A 312 15.18 -3.85 24.09
CA PRO A 312 14.93 -2.55 24.70
C PRO A 312 15.49 -1.41 23.83
N VAL A 313 15.14 -0.16 24.15
CA VAL A 313 15.58 1.07 23.44
C VAL A 313 17.11 1.17 23.24
N LYS A 314 17.90 0.50 24.08
CA LYS A 314 19.35 0.42 23.96
C LYS A 314 19.78 -1.06 24.02
N PRO A 315 19.69 -1.79 22.91
CA PRO A 315 20.06 -3.20 22.87
C PRO A 315 21.60 -3.31 22.85
N GLU A 316 22.15 -4.23 23.65
CA GLU A 316 23.60 -4.48 23.71
C GLU A 316 24.04 -5.62 22.78
N SER A 317 23.14 -6.13 21.93
CA SER A 317 23.33 -7.37 21.18
C SER A 317 22.78 -7.31 19.76
N ASN A 318 23.42 -8.08 18.87
CA ASN A 318 22.92 -8.39 17.53
C ASN A 318 21.72 -9.37 17.55
N ALA A 319 21.19 -9.73 18.72
CA ALA A 319 19.97 -10.53 18.83
C ALA A 319 18.72 -9.81 18.27
N CYS A 320 18.79 -8.48 18.08
CA CYS A 320 17.67 -7.65 17.63
C CYS A 320 17.57 -7.44 16.11
N PHE A 321 18.30 -8.23 15.32
CA PHE A 321 18.15 -8.19 13.86
C PHE A 321 16.89 -8.91 13.42
N ALA A 322 16.00 -8.17 12.74
CA ALA A 322 14.71 -8.67 12.28
C ALA A 322 14.75 -9.18 10.83
N ALA A 323 15.49 -8.54 9.92
CA ALA A 323 15.59 -8.98 8.51
C ALA A 323 16.75 -8.31 7.76
N PHE A 324 17.23 -8.94 6.68
CA PHE A 324 18.14 -8.32 5.70
C PHE A 324 17.41 -7.31 4.80
N LEU A 325 16.26 -7.72 4.27
CA LEU A 325 15.42 -6.97 3.33
C LEU A 325 13.97 -7.43 3.51
N ALA A 326 13.03 -6.51 3.71
CA ALA A 326 11.62 -6.87 3.89
C ALA A 326 10.98 -7.34 2.56
N MET A 327 11.04 -6.52 1.50
CA MET A 327 10.43 -6.87 0.22
C MET A 327 11.40 -6.63 -0.94
N ARG A 328 11.52 -7.62 -1.82
CA ARG A 328 12.27 -7.51 -3.08
C ARG A 328 11.36 -7.75 -4.27
N LEU A 329 11.16 -6.76 -5.13
CA LEU A 329 10.55 -6.95 -6.45
C LEU A 329 11.67 -7.20 -7.47
N THR A 330 11.78 -8.42 -8.00
CA THR A 330 12.88 -8.76 -8.89
C THR A 330 12.63 -8.26 -10.31
N ARG A 331 13.68 -8.25 -11.14
CA ARG A 331 13.71 -7.55 -12.44
C ARG A 331 12.57 -7.91 -13.40
N GLN A 332 12.16 -9.17 -13.45
CA GLN A 332 11.12 -9.65 -14.37
C GLN A 332 9.70 -9.57 -13.78
N SER A 333 9.59 -9.29 -12.49
CA SER A 333 8.30 -9.28 -11.81
C SER A 333 7.45 -8.06 -12.18
N ASN A 334 6.15 -8.16 -11.96
CA ASN A 334 5.24 -7.02 -11.86
C ASN A 334 4.35 -7.19 -10.61
N ALA A 335 3.82 -6.10 -10.06
CA ALA A 335 3.14 -6.16 -8.77
C ALA A 335 2.06 -5.08 -8.62
N TYR A 336 0.92 -5.45 -8.06
CA TYR A 336 -0.08 -4.53 -7.52
C TYR A 336 -0.14 -4.68 -6.00
N LEU A 337 0.35 -3.68 -5.27
CA LEU A 337 0.46 -3.70 -3.81
C LEU A 337 -0.48 -2.65 -3.24
N GLU A 338 -1.60 -3.07 -2.65
CA GLU A 338 -2.60 -2.17 -2.10
C GLU A 338 -2.72 -2.32 -0.59
N GLY A 339 -2.67 -1.20 0.14
CA GLY A 339 -2.72 -1.18 1.62
C GLY A 339 -1.51 -1.85 2.29
N THR A 340 -0.51 -2.27 1.52
CA THR A 340 0.67 -2.98 2.03
C THR A 340 1.44 -2.12 3.02
N TRP A 341 1.69 -2.64 4.22
CA TRP A 341 2.54 -1.98 5.20
C TRP A 341 3.79 -2.81 5.44
N VAL A 342 4.96 -2.22 5.17
CA VAL A 342 6.26 -2.78 5.46
C VAL A 342 6.83 -2.05 6.68
N TRP A 343 6.59 -2.63 7.85
CA TRP A 343 6.87 -2.02 9.16
C TRP A 343 8.02 -2.74 9.86
N LEU A 344 9.10 -2.01 10.12
CA LEU A 344 10.03 -2.37 11.17
C LEU A 344 9.54 -1.73 12.48
N ALA A 345 9.27 -2.56 13.48
CA ALA A 345 8.64 -2.13 14.70
C ALA A 345 9.44 -1.06 15.46
N ASP A 346 8.81 0.08 15.72
CA ASP A 346 9.36 1.13 16.59
C ASP A 346 8.91 0.97 18.05
N HIS A 347 7.86 0.18 18.31
CA HIS A 347 7.35 -0.13 19.64
C HIS A 347 6.78 -1.56 19.72
N ASP A 348 6.60 -2.03 20.95
CA ASP A 348 6.00 -3.33 21.26
C ASP A 348 4.47 -3.22 21.32
N LEU A 349 3.78 -3.91 20.40
CA LEU A 349 2.32 -3.92 20.28
C LEU A 349 1.65 -4.75 21.36
N ASP A 350 2.24 -5.89 21.73
CA ASP A 350 1.63 -6.87 22.63
C ASP A 350 2.11 -6.72 24.09
N GLY A 351 3.00 -5.77 24.34
CA GLY A 351 3.34 -5.25 25.67
C GLY A 351 2.32 -4.24 26.19
N ASP A 352 2.75 -2.99 26.39
CA ASP A 352 1.87 -1.87 26.79
C ASP A 352 1.34 -1.07 25.57
N GLY A 353 1.66 -1.53 24.36
CA GLY A 353 1.28 -0.91 23.09
C GLY A 353 1.98 0.42 22.78
N LYS A 354 2.96 0.86 23.59
CA LYS A 354 3.58 2.19 23.46
C LYS A 354 5.08 2.20 23.69
N SER A 355 5.59 1.21 24.39
CA SER A 355 6.99 1.16 24.76
C SER A 355 7.86 0.89 23.56
N GLN A 356 8.79 1.83 23.34
CA GLN A 356 9.70 1.78 22.22
C GLN A 356 10.68 0.61 22.34
N ILE A 357 11.03 0.06 21.19
CA ILE A 357 12.04 -0.98 21.03
C ILE A 357 13.10 -0.51 20.03
N THR A 358 14.22 -1.21 19.97
CA THR A 358 15.23 -0.97 18.94
C THR A 358 15.59 -2.29 18.29
N VAL A 359 15.21 -2.40 17.02
CA VAL A 359 15.40 -3.58 16.18
C VAL A 359 16.01 -3.15 14.86
N PHE A 360 16.68 -4.08 14.20
CA PHE A 360 17.50 -3.78 13.04
C PHE A 360 16.98 -4.51 11.82
N SER A 361 16.68 -3.78 10.76
CA SER A 361 16.51 -4.35 9.43
C SER A 361 17.25 -3.48 8.43
N GLY A 362 17.99 -4.13 7.54
CA GLY A 362 18.87 -3.42 6.61
C GLY A 362 18.12 -2.63 5.54
N ARG A 363 16.97 -3.11 5.06
CA ARG A 363 16.25 -2.53 3.92
C ARG A 363 14.74 -2.80 4.02
N GLY A 364 13.94 -1.82 3.60
CA GLY A 364 12.49 -1.97 3.49
C GLY A 364 12.08 -2.62 2.17
N ILE A 365 11.80 -1.81 1.16
CA ILE A 365 11.39 -2.29 -0.17
C ILE A 365 12.52 -1.98 -1.15
N LEU A 366 12.94 -2.99 -1.92
CA LEU A 366 13.84 -2.86 -3.07
C LEU A 366 13.07 -3.29 -4.32
N SER A 367 12.90 -2.37 -5.27
CA SER A 367 12.33 -2.71 -6.57
C SER A 367 13.39 -2.63 -7.66
N GLU A 368 13.65 -3.77 -8.29
CA GLU A 368 14.47 -3.91 -9.50
C GLU A 368 13.57 -4.20 -10.73
N SER A 369 12.27 -4.36 -10.50
CA SER A 369 11.25 -4.68 -11.50
C SER A 369 11.25 -3.69 -12.66
N LEU A 370 11.15 -4.23 -13.88
CA LEU A 370 10.90 -3.45 -15.10
C LEU A 370 9.44 -3.04 -15.25
N GLY A 371 8.58 -3.49 -14.33
CA GLY A 371 7.20 -3.11 -14.21
C GLY A 371 6.22 -3.93 -15.07
N PRO A 372 4.93 -3.54 -15.01
CA PRO A 372 4.40 -2.45 -14.19
C PRO A 372 4.40 -2.74 -12.67
N VAL A 373 4.53 -1.70 -11.85
CA VAL A 373 4.38 -1.82 -10.39
C VAL A 373 3.48 -0.70 -9.88
N TRP A 374 2.41 -1.07 -9.17
CA TRP A 374 1.51 -0.15 -8.48
C TRP A 374 1.70 -0.32 -6.97
N MET A 375 1.98 0.78 -6.28
CA MET A 375 2.07 0.84 -4.82
C MET A 375 1.00 1.80 -4.31
N ILE A 376 -0.19 1.25 -4.08
CA ILE A 376 -1.40 1.99 -3.74
C ILE A 376 -1.54 2.02 -2.21
N GLY A 377 -1.39 3.19 -1.60
CA GLY A 377 -1.45 3.32 -0.13
C GLY A 377 -0.35 2.56 0.62
N THR A 378 0.78 2.21 -0.03
CA THR A 378 1.86 1.44 0.61
C THR A 378 2.60 2.28 1.66
N GLY A 379 2.80 1.71 2.86
CA GLY A 379 3.60 2.29 3.94
C GLY A 379 4.96 1.59 4.10
N ARG A 380 6.03 2.37 4.37
CA ARG A 380 7.37 1.84 4.73
C ARG A 380 8.01 2.71 5.81
N SER A 381 8.46 2.12 6.92
CA SER A 381 9.01 2.89 8.05
C SER A 381 10.13 2.19 8.82
N CYS A 382 10.98 3.01 9.45
CA CYS A 382 11.95 2.64 10.49
C CYS A 382 13.17 1.77 10.11
N PHE A 383 13.42 1.51 8.82
CA PHE A 383 14.63 0.79 8.38
C PHE A 383 15.90 1.64 8.48
N ILE A 384 17.05 0.96 8.69
CA ILE A 384 18.41 1.53 8.59
C ILE A 384 18.66 1.99 7.14
#